data_AF-A0A8E4W2R2-F1
#
_entry.id   AF-A0A8E4W2R2-F1
#
_cell.length_a   1.000
_cell.length_b   1.000
_cell.length_c   1.000
_cell.angle_alpha   90.00
_cell.angle_beta   90.00
_cell.angle_gamma   90.00
#
_symmetry.space_group_name_H-M   'P 1'
#
loop_
_entity.id
_entity.type
_entity.pdbx_description
1 polymer ?
#
loop_
_entity_poly.entity_id
_entity_poly.type
_entity_poly.pdbx_seq_one_letter_code
_entity_poly.pdbx_strand_id
1 'polypeptide(L)'
;MGLSRKTYAQLPEYRSEQAFVDATLEELAPHFHIEPQIWLEHWTGQRLRVDAVLRPREPEAWKDEHPVFAVEFKMPMLFHTGKGWGDTKDFTAWAAQSVDYANSLWRNPFGEQRLRVFTCPSVTAPFENGPDNPKESTLSNPAFYMSRLLWQLGVGELAKLERDGWTLLGQGDHVLWSQSRGVHEGKRWSLTPRVGSH
;
A
#
# COMPACT_ATOMS: atom_id res chain seq x y z
N MET A 1 -14.17 9.32 -15.45
CA MET A 1 -14.83 9.35 -14.13
C MET A 1 -13.87 10.05 -13.19
N GLY A 2 -14.32 11.13 -12.55
CA GLY A 2 -13.46 12.01 -11.76
C GLY A 2 -12.85 11.30 -10.55
N LEU A 3 -11.64 11.76 -10.21
CA LEU A 3 -10.86 11.46 -9.01
C LEU A 3 -11.77 11.54 -7.78
N SER A 4 -12.29 10.39 -7.33
CA SER A 4 -13.06 10.34 -6.10
C SER A 4 -12.07 10.54 -4.96
N ARG A 5 -12.22 11.65 -4.23
CA ARG A 5 -11.45 11.93 -3.02
C ARG A 5 -11.44 10.68 -2.13
N LYS A 6 -10.27 10.28 -1.65
CA LYS A 6 -10.16 9.17 -0.69
C LYS A 6 -10.88 9.62 0.59
N THR A 7 -11.89 8.85 0.99
CA THR A 7 -12.56 9.02 2.28
C THR A 7 -12.24 7.78 3.09
N TYR A 8 -11.33 7.93 4.04
CA TYR A 8 -10.85 6.84 4.87
C TYR A 8 -11.94 6.43 5.87
N ALA A 9 -12.17 5.13 5.98
CA ALA A 9 -13.02 4.59 7.03
C ALA A 9 -12.31 4.72 8.37
N GLN A 10 -13.06 5.04 9.43
CA GLN A 10 -12.54 4.97 10.78
C GLN A 10 -12.17 3.52 11.13
N LEU A 11 -10.90 3.29 11.42
CA LEU A 11 -10.44 1.99 11.88
C LEU A 11 -10.79 1.80 13.37
N PRO A 12 -11.15 0.57 13.79
CA PRO A 12 -11.28 0.24 15.21
C PRO A 12 -10.01 0.55 16.00
N GLU A 13 -10.13 0.73 17.31
CA GLU A 13 -8.96 0.75 18.18
C GLU A 13 -8.37 -0.66 18.30
N TYR A 14 -7.06 -0.77 18.10
CA TYR A 14 -6.33 -2.03 18.23
C TYR A 14 -5.39 -1.97 19.41
N ARG A 15 -5.36 -3.05 20.21
CA ARG A 15 -4.49 -3.18 21.39
C ARG A 15 -3.00 -3.25 21.06
N SER A 16 -2.64 -3.66 19.85
CA SER A 16 -1.26 -3.81 19.37
C SER A 16 -1.22 -3.78 17.83
N GLU A 17 -0.04 -3.52 17.27
CA GLU A 17 0.19 -3.59 15.82
C GLU A 17 -0.13 -4.98 15.28
N GLN A 18 0.29 -6.04 16.00
CA GLN A 18 -0.05 -7.41 15.65
C GLN A 18 -1.57 -7.65 15.59
N ALA A 19 -2.36 -7.09 16.52
CA ALA A 19 -3.81 -7.24 16.48
C ALA A 19 -4.45 -6.53 15.27
N PHE A 20 -3.88 -5.41 14.85
CA PHE A 20 -4.27 -4.72 13.62
C PHE A 20 -3.91 -5.53 12.38
N VAL A 21 -2.69 -6.09 12.32
CA VAL A 21 -2.23 -6.95 11.24
C VAL A 21 -3.14 -8.16 11.11
N ASP A 22 -3.38 -8.89 12.20
CA ASP A 22 -4.19 -10.11 12.20
C ASP A 22 -5.61 -9.84 11.69
N ALA A 23 -6.27 -8.80 12.21
CA ALA A 23 -7.61 -8.41 11.79
C ALA A 23 -7.66 -7.99 10.31
N THR A 24 -6.66 -7.24 9.85
CA THR A 24 -6.59 -6.80 8.45
C THR A 24 -6.35 -7.98 7.50
N LEU A 25 -5.44 -8.89 7.85
CA LEU A 25 -5.17 -10.09 7.06
C LEU A 25 -6.38 -11.03 7.03
N GLU A 26 -7.14 -11.15 8.12
CA GLU A 26 -8.39 -11.91 8.16
C GLU A 26 -9.42 -11.36 7.16
N GLU A 27 -9.59 -10.04 7.08
CA GLU A 27 -10.48 -9.40 6.09
C GLU A 27 -9.99 -9.55 4.64
N LEU A 28 -8.69 -9.67 4.42
CA LEU A 28 -8.08 -9.82 3.09
C LEU A 28 -8.03 -11.28 2.62
N ALA A 29 -8.04 -12.25 3.53
CA ALA A 29 -7.91 -13.68 3.24
C ALA A 29 -8.94 -14.24 2.22
N PRO A 30 -10.19 -13.74 2.15
CA PRO A 30 -11.15 -14.15 1.12
C PRO A 30 -10.73 -13.76 -0.31
N HIS A 31 -9.85 -12.77 -0.46
CA HIS A 31 -9.47 -12.20 -1.75
C HIS A 31 -8.04 -12.56 -2.16
N PHE A 32 -7.18 -12.90 -1.21
CA PHE A 32 -5.76 -13.16 -1.43
C PHE A 32 -5.31 -14.46 -0.76
N HIS A 33 -4.35 -15.13 -1.39
CA HIS A 33 -3.42 -16.02 -0.71
C HIS A 33 -2.39 -15.16 0.03
N ILE A 34 -2.23 -15.40 1.33
CA ILE A 34 -1.41 -14.58 2.21
C ILE A 34 -0.24 -15.41 2.73
N GLU A 35 0.96 -14.87 2.58
CA GLU A 35 2.20 -15.42 3.10
C GLU A 35 2.82 -14.42 4.08
N PRO A 36 2.71 -14.63 5.41
CA PRO A 36 3.23 -13.70 6.40
C PRO A 36 4.75 -13.84 6.58
N GLN A 37 5.39 -12.73 6.96
CA GLN A 37 6.78 -12.63 7.39
C GLN A 37 7.81 -13.17 6.39
N ILE A 38 7.84 -12.57 5.20
CA ILE A 38 8.68 -13.01 4.09
C ILE A 38 10.03 -12.30 4.09
N TRP A 39 11.09 -13.06 3.88
CA TRP A 39 12.44 -12.53 3.72
C TRP A 39 12.71 -12.10 2.28
N LEU A 40 13.24 -10.89 2.14
CA LEU A 40 13.71 -10.27 0.91
C LEU A 40 15.23 -10.10 0.99
N GLU A 41 15.90 -10.13 -0.17
CA GLU A 41 17.34 -9.92 -0.30
C GLU A 41 17.62 -8.53 -0.85
N HIS A 42 18.16 -7.65 -0.02
CA HIS A 42 18.54 -6.30 -0.41
C HIS A 42 19.85 -6.33 -1.23
N TRP A 43 20.05 -5.34 -2.10
CA TRP A 43 21.23 -5.29 -2.99
C TRP A 43 22.58 -5.20 -2.24
N THR A 44 22.55 -4.79 -0.97
CA THR A 44 23.74 -4.81 -0.09
C THR A 44 24.04 -6.19 0.51
N GLY A 45 23.25 -7.22 0.18
CA GLY A 45 23.32 -8.56 0.77
C GLY A 45 22.60 -8.70 2.12
N GLN A 46 22.00 -7.62 2.64
CA GLN A 46 21.21 -7.68 3.85
C GLN A 46 19.88 -8.41 3.61
N ARG A 47 19.42 -9.16 4.60
CA ARG A 47 18.10 -9.79 4.60
C ARG A 47 17.10 -8.90 5.32
N LEU A 48 16.07 -8.49 4.61
CA LEU A 48 14.98 -7.67 5.11
C LEU A 48 13.73 -8.52 5.24
N ARG A 49 12.87 -8.26 6.23
CA ARG A 49 11.63 -9.01 6.42
C ARG A 49 10.44 -8.08 6.22
N VAL A 50 9.58 -8.40 5.26
CA VAL A 50 8.31 -7.71 5.05
C VAL A 50 7.18 -8.46 5.76
N ASP A 51 6.19 -7.73 6.24
CA ASP A 51 5.13 -8.31 7.07
C ASP A 51 4.27 -9.34 6.36
N ALA A 52 3.92 -9.11 5.09
CA ALA A 52 3.17 -10.08 4.29
C ALA A 52 3.41 -9.94 2.79
N VAL A 53 3.29 -11.05 2.06
CA VAL A 53 3.19 -11.11 0.61
C VAL A 53 1.82 -11.67 0.24
N LEU A 54 1.14 -11.00 -0.68
CA LEU A 54 -0.24 -11.27 -1.07
C LEU A 54 -0.31 -11.59 -2.57
N ARG A 55 -1.00 -12.68 -2.90
CA ARG A 55 -1.32 -13.10 -4.27
C ARG A 55 -2.83 -13.15 -4.45
N PRO A 56 -3.42 -12.47 -5.45
CA PRO A 56 -4.85 -12.54 -5.72
C PRO A 56 -5.30 -13.99 -5.92
N ARG A 57 -6.49 -14.33 -5.43
CA ARG A 57 -7.13 -15.65 -5.70
C ARG A 57 -7.69 -15.76 -7.12
N GLU A 58 -7.99 -14.63 -7.74
CA GLU A 58 -8.41 -14.50 -9.14
C GLU A 58 -7.32 -13.76 -9.95
N PRO A 59 -6.15 -14.38 -10.19
CA PRO A 59 -5.04 -13.74 -10.89
C PRO A 59 -5.38 -13.34 -12.34
N GLU A 60 -6.27 -14.06 -13.00
CA GLU A 60 -6.70 -13.81 -14.38
C GLU A 60 -7.42 -12.47 -14.60
N ALA A 61 -7.92 -11.87 -13.52
CA ALA A 61 -8.53 -10.54 -13.56
C ALA A 61 -7.50 -9.41 -13.61
N TRP A 62 -6.20 -9.71 -13.46
CA TRP A 62 -5.10 -8.75 -13.45
C TRP A 62 -4.34 -8.73 -14.78
N LYS A 63 -3.57 -7.67 -14.98
CA LYS A 63 -2.66 -7.55 -16.12
C LYS A 63 -1.49 -8.53 -16.06
N ASP A 64 -0.92 -8.70 -14.88
CA ASP A 64 0.25 -9.55 -14.70
C ASP A 64 -0.18 -11.02 -14.66
N GLU A 65 0.62 -11.91 -15.23
CA GLU A 65 0.35 -13.35 -15.24
C GLU A 65 0.39 -13.95 -13.81
N HIS A 66 1.28 -13.42 -12.97
CA HIS A 66 1.46 -13.83 -11.58
C HIS A 66 1.42 -12.59 -10.66
N PRO A 67 0.25 -11.95 -10.51
CA PRO A 67 0.14 -10.71 -9.75
C PRO A 67 0.47 -10.97 -8.28
N VAL A 68 1.35 -10.13 -7.73
CA VAL A 68 1.82 -10.27 -6.36
C VAL A 68 2.39 -8.96 -5.85
N PHE A 69 2.18 -8.71 -4.57
CA PHE A 69 2.67 -7.51 -3.89
C PHE A 69 2.94 -7.84 -2.43
N ALA A 70 3.73 -6.99 -1.79
CA ALA A 70 3.97 -7.05 -0.36
C ALA A 70 3.16 -5.97 0.37
N VAL A 71 2.92 -6.18 1.66
CA VAL A 71 2.29 -5.22 2.55
C VAL A 71 3.21 -4.99 3.75
N GLU A 72 3.43 -3.72 4.08
CA GLU A 72 4.12 -3.30 5.29
C GLU A 72 3.13 -2.59 6.21
N PHE A 73 2.96 -3.11 7.43
CA PHE A 73 1.98 -2.59 8.36
C PHE A 73 2.56 -1.58 9.34
N LYS A 74 1.72 -0.64 9.77
CA LYS A 74 2.00 0.23 10.91
C LYS A 74 0.75 0.48 11.72
N MET A 75 0.89 0.57 13.03
CA MET A 75 -0.21 0.82 13.96
C MET A 75 -1.06 2.07 13.56
N PRO A 76 -2.40 1.92 13.38
CA PRO A 76 -3.28 3.00 12.92
C PRO A 76 -3.37 4.24 13.82
N MET A 77 -3.17 4.04 15.13
CA MET A 77 -3.31 5.10 16.13
C MET A 77 -2.23 6.19 16.04
N LEU A 78 -1.17 5.95 15.27
CA LEU A 78 -0.24 7.00 14.84
C LEU A 78 -0.88 8.02 13.88
N PHE A 79 -2.08 7.72 13.35
CA PHE A 79 -2.70 8.46 12.24
C PHE A 79 -4.08 9.06 12.56
N HIS A 80 -4.82 8.56 13.56
CA HIS A 80 -6.25 8.89 13.78
C HIS A 80 -6.59 9.64 15.07
N THR A 81 -5.63 9.95 15.95
CA THR A 81 -5.94 10.55 17.27
C THR A 81 -5.82 12.07 17.33
N GLY A 82 -5.61 12.77 16.20
CA GLY A 82 -5.33 14.22 16.18
C GLY A 82 -3.97 14.61 16.77
N LYS A 83 -3.26 13.66 17.40
CA LYS A 83 -1.82 13.68 17.64
C LYS A 83 -1.13 13.11 16.41
N GLY A 84 -1.22 13.82 15.28
CA GLY A 84 -0.49 13.47 14.06
C GLY A 84 0.98 13.17 14.36
N TRP A 85 1.70 12.57 13.41
CA TRP A 85 3.14 12.27 13.50
C TRP A 85 3.81 13.09 14.60
N GLY A 86 4.12 12.45 15.73
CA GLY A 86 4.83 13.14 16.81
C GLY A 86 6.13 13.75 16.30
N ASP A 87 6.64 13.20 15.19
CA ASP A 87 7.76 13.68 14.39
C ASP A 87 7.60 13.23 12.91
N THR A 88 7.83 14.13 11.94
CA THR A 88 7.91 13.81 10.49
C THR A 88 9.00 12.79 10.16
N LYS A 89 9.94 12.58 11.09
CA LYS A 89 10.95 11.53 11.05
C LYS A 89 10.36 10.13 10.97
N ASP A 90 9.28 9.85 11.70
CA ASP A 90 8.73 8.50 11.71
C ASP A 90 8.04 8.16 10.37
N PHE A 91 7.51 9.17 9.67
CA PHE A 91 6.97 9.04 8.31
C PHE A 91 8.05 8.67 7.32
N THR A 92 9.09 9.49 7.28
CA THR A 92 10.17 9.33 6.32
C THR A 92 10.92 8.02 6.56
N ALA A 93 11.05 7.58 7.82
CA ALA A 93 11.60 6.27 8.16
C ALA A 93 10.74 5.11 7.62
N TRP A 94 9.41 5.16 7.79
CA TRP A 94 8.52 4.10 7.27
C TRP A 94 8.49 4.06 5.74
N ALA A 95 8.43 5.23 5.10
CA ALA A 95 8.54 5.34 3.65
C ALA A 95 9.87 4.78 3.14
N ALA A 96 10.99 5.13 3.79
CA ALA A 96 12.32 4.62 3.45
C ALA A 96 12.40 3.09 3.58
N GLN A 97 11.91 2.54 4.69
CA GLN A 97 11.83 1.09 4.91
C GLN A 97 11.03 0.40 3.79
N SER A 98 9.90 0.97 3.40
CA SER A 98 9.06 0.44 2.32
C SER A 98 9.76 0.50 0.95
N VAL A 99 10.54 1.56 0.69
CA VAL A 99 11.37 1.68 -0.53
C VAL A 99 12.50 0.64 -0.53
N ASP A 100 13.16 0.40 0.61
CA ASP A 100 14.19 -0.64 0.71
C ASP A 100 13.61 -2.03 0.39
N TYR A 101 12.40 -2.31 0.88
CA TYR A 101 11.69 -3.56 0.57
C TYR A 101 11.32 -3.66 -0.91
N ALA A 102 10.83 -2.57 -1.52
CA ALA A 102 10.50 -2.55 -2.94
C ALA A 102 11.72 -2.71 -3.86
N ASN A 103 12.91 -2.37 -3.37
CA ASN A 103 14.18 -2.54 -4.08
C ASN A 103 14.92 -3.84 -3.71
N SER A 104 14.33 -4.69 -2.88
CA SER A 104 14.85 -6.01 -2.52
C SER A 104 14.25 -7.11 -3.40
N LEU A 105 15.01 -8.18 -3.59
CA LEU A 105 14.59 -9.35 -4.37
C LEU A 105 13.81 -10.33 -3.50
N TRP A 106 12.65 -10.72 -3.99
CA TRP A 106 11.90 -11.86 -3.48
C TRP A 106 12.18 -13.08 -4.36
N ARG A 107 12.69 -14.15 -3.74
CA ARG A 107 12.92 -15.45 -4.38
C ARG A 107 11.70 -16.31 -4.14
N ASN A 108 11.01 -16.70 -5.22
CA ASN A 108 9.84 -17.55 -5.16
C ASN A 108 9.94 -18.69 -6.19
N PRO A 109 9.02 -19.69 -6.18
CA PRO A 109 9.07 -20.82 -7.11
C PRO A 109 9.00 -20.44 -8.60
N PHE A 110 8.54 -19.23 -8.94
CA PHE A 110 8.45 -18.70 -10.30
C PHE A 110 9.66 -17.83 -10.69
N GLY A 111 10.64 -17.65 -9.80
CA GLY A 111 11.88 -16.91 -10.06
C GLY A 111 12.17 -15.80 -9.05
N GLU A 112 13.06 -14.90 -9.44
CA GLU A 112 13.44 -13.73 -8.66
C GLU A 112 12.73 -12.50 -9.20
N GLN A 113 12.07 -11.74 -8.32
CA GLN A 113 11.44 -10.48 -8.70
C GLN A 113 11.41 -9.47 -7.56
N ARG A 114 11.28 -8.20 -7.92
CA ARG A 114 10.97 -7.12 -6.98
C ARG A 114 9.46 -7.03 -6.78
N LEU A 115 9.05 -6.62 -5.60
CA LEU A 115 7.64 -6.48 -5.25
C LEU A 115 7.27 -5.01 -5.12
N ARG A 116 6.05 -4.64 -5.50
CA ARG A 116 5.43 -3.41 -4.98
C ARG A 116 5.13 -3.61 -3.52
N VAL A 117 5.41 -2.60 -2.71
CA VAL A 117 5.15 -2.62 -1.26
C VAL A 117 4.01 -1.65 -0.97
N PHE A 118 2.93 -2.17 -0.41
CA PHE A 118 1.78 -1.36 -0.02
C PHE A 118 1.85 -1.08 1.47
N THR A 119 1.93 0.20 1.83
CA THR A 119 1.87 0.64 3.22
C THR A 119 0.44 0.48 3.75
N CYS A 120 0.29 -0.10 4.94
CA CYS A 120 -1.01 -0.30 5.57
C CYS A 120 -1.01 0.18 7.04
N PRO A 121 -1.85 1.16 7.43
CA PRO A 121 -2.79 1.90 6.58
C PRO A 121 -2.06 2.82 5.59
N SER A 122 -2.79 3.66 4.86
CA SER A 122 -2.20 4.62 3.92
C SER A 122 -1.15 5.52 4.58
N VAL A 123 0.07 5.52 4.04
CA VAL A 123 1.17 6.36 4.50
C VAL A 123 0.92 7.85 4.26
N THR A 124 0.09 8.20 3.27
CA THR A 124 -0.24 9.60 2.96
C THR A 124 -1.49 10.13 3.64
N ALA A 125 -2.30 9.26 4.27
CA ALA A 125 -3.54 9.64 4.96
C ALA A 125 -3.40 10.84 5.92
N PRO A 126 -2.33 10.97 6.73
CA PRO A 126 -2.17 12.12 7.63
C PRO A 126 -1.97 13.47 6.93
N PHE A 127 -1.55 13.46 5.66
CA PHE A 127 -1.25 14.65 4.86
C PHE A 127 -2.39 15.00 3.91
N GLU A 128 -3.43 14.17 3.85
CA GLU A 128 -4.62 14.50 3.08
C GLU A 128 -5.44 15.51 3.87
N ASN A 129 -5.63 16.68 3.28
CA ASN A 129 -6.44 17.72 3.88
C ASN A 129 -7.81 17.14 4.27
N GLY A 130 -8.22 17.38 5.51
CA GLY A 130 -9.53 16.99 6.02
C GLY A 130 -10.67 17.61 5.20
N PRO A 131 -11.93 17.21 5.48
CA PRO A 131 -13.11 17.65 4.72
C PRO A 131 -13.28 19.17 4.59
N ASP A 132 -12.59 19.97 5.40
CA ASP A 132 -12.84 21.40 5.61
C ASP A 132 -12.32 22.36 4.53
N ASN A 133 -11.54 21.91 3.54
CA ASN A 133 -11.08 22.81 2.46
C ASN A 133 -11.32 22.26 1.05
N PRO A 134 -12.56 22.36 0.53
CA PRO A 134 -12.94 21.84 -0.79
C PRO A 134 -12.37 22.62 -1.99
N LYS A 135 -11.52 23.64 -1.77
CA LYS A 135 -11.00 24.53 -2.81
C LYS A 135 -9.56 24.27 -3.24
N GLU A 136 -8.82 23.36 -2.58
CA GLU A 136 -7.47 23.04 -3.03
C GLU A 136 -7.49 22.10 -4.23
N SER A 137 -6.82 22.54 -5.29
CA SER A 137 -6.59 21.70 -6.47
C SER A 137 -5.80 20.45 -6.07
N THR A 138 -6.06 19.31 -6.70
CA THR A 138 -5.26 18.09 -6.52
C THR A 138 -3.76 18.32 -6.82
N LEU A 139 -3.45 19.30 -7.66
CA LEU A 139 -2.09 19.74 -8.01
C LEU A 139 -1.41 20.62 -6.96
N SER A 140 -2.09 20.99 -5.86
CA SER A 140 -1.48 21.68 -4.72
C SER A 140 -1.41 20.79 -3.48
N ASN A 141 -1.93 19.56 -3.53
CA ASN A 141 -1.92 18.64 -2.40
C ASN A 141 -0.59 17.86 -2.32
N PRO A 142 0.24 18.07 -1.27
CA PRO A 142 1.51 17.36 -1.11
C PRO A 142 1.34 15.83 -1.04
N ALA A 143 0.26 15.33 -0.46
CA ALA A 143 -0.05 13.90 -0.38
C ALA A 143 -0.20 13.26 -1.77
N PHE A 144 -0.76 14.00 -2.73
CA PHE A 144 -0.94 13.54 -4.11
C PHE A 144 0.42 13.37 -4.83
N TYR A 145 1.33 14.34 -4.71
CA TYR A 145 2.66 14.19 -5.32
C TYR A 145 3.50 13.14 -4.60
N MET A 146 3.40 13.07 -3.28
CA MET A 146 4.14 12.10 -2.48
C MET A 146 3.75 10.67 -2.83
N SER A 147 2.45 10.36 -2.90
CA SER A 147 1.96 9.05 -3.34
C SER A 147 2.39 8.72 -4.78
N ARG A 148 2.45 9.71 -5.69
CA ARG A 148 2.98 9.50 -7.05
C ARG A 148 4.48 9.23 -7.08
N LEU A 149 5.27 9.94 -6.28
CA LEU A 149 6.71 9.73 -6.17
C LEU A 149 7.03 8.37 -5.51
N LEU A 150 6.36 8.05 -4.40
CA LEU A 150 6.45 6.74 -3.75
C LEU A 150 6.07 5.63 -4.72
N TRP A 151 5.04 5.84 -5.54
CA TRP A 151 4.71 4.89 -6.60
C TRP A 151 5.83 4.72 -7.61
N GLN A 152 6.59 5.75 -8.00
CA GLN A 152 7.76 5.53 -8.86
C GLN A 152 8.84 4.68 -8.16
N LEU A 153 8.92 4.76 -6.84
CA LEU A 153 9.88 4.02 -6.01
C LEU A 153 9.41 2.63 -5.59
N GLY A 154 8.27 2.16 -6.10
CA GLY A 154 7.76 0.81 -5.80
C GLY A 154 6.74 0.77 -4.65
N VAL A 155 6.38 1.90 -4.06
CA VAL A 155 5.53 1.96 -2.86
C VAL A 155 4.11 2.46 -3.20
N GLY A 156 3.10 1.69 -2.80
CA GLY A 156 1.68 2.02 -2.88
C GLY A 156 1.03 2.08 -1.50
N GLU A 157 -0.30 2.13 -1.48
CA GLU A 157 -1.08 2.25 -0.23
C GLU A 157 -2.21 1.23 -0.18
N LEU A 158 -2.33 0.53 0.95
CA LEU A 158 -3.46 -0.31 1.28
C LEU A 158 -4.27 0.39 2.38
N ALA A 159 -5.42 0.92 1.99
CA ALA A 159 -6.27 1.72 2.86
C ALA A 159 -7.68 1.19 2.93
N LYS A 160 -8.33 1.35 4.10
CA LYS A 160 -9.75 1.10 4.24
C LYS A 160 -10.52 2.36 3.90
N LEU A 161 -11.30 2.33 2.82
CA LEU A 161 -12.13 3.45 2.36
C LEU A 161 -13.60 3.18 2.67
N GLU A 162 -14.37 4.21 3.03
CA GLU A 162 -15.77 4.08 3.49
C GLU A 162 -16.67 3.33 2.51
N ARG A 163 -16.53 3.62 1.21
CA ARG A 163 -17.39 3.05 0.16
C ARG A 163 -16.85 1.76 -0.44
N ASP A 164 -15.55 1.57 -0.34
CA ASP A 164 -14.83 0.59 -1.15
C ASP A 164 -14.29 -0.59 -0.34
N GLY A 165 -14.23 -0.46 1.00
CA GLY A 165 -13.54 -1.38 1.88
C GLY A 165 -12.01 -1.24 1.73
N TRP A 166 -11.29 -2.33 1.99
CA TRP A 166 -9.86 -2.37 1.73
C TRP A 166 -9.56 -2.11 0.24
N THR A 167 -8.62 -1.22 -0.02
CA THR A 167 -8.34 -0.69 -1.36
C THR A 167 -6.84 -0.59 -1.60
N LEU A 168 -6.37 -1.17 -2.70
CA LEU A 168 -5.00 -1.01 -3.20
C LEU A 168 -4.94 0.22 -4.11
N LEU A 169 -4.16 1.21 -3.69
CA LEU A 169 -3.98 2.48 -4.37
C LEU A 169 -2.56 2.58 -4.93
N GLY A 170 -2.46 2.95 -6.21
CA GLY A 170 -1.21 3.29 -6.88
C GLY A 170 -1.24 4.71 -7.44
N GLN A 171 -0.07 5.28 -7.71
CA GLN A 171 0.12 6.55 -8.42
C GLN A 171 -0.83 7.69 -8.00
N GLY A 172 -1.00 7.93 -6.71
CA GLY A 172 -1.99 8.89 -6.22
C GLY A 172 -3.25 8.19 -5.74
N ASP A 173 -4.31 8.32 -6.51
CA ASP A 173 -5.66 7.84 -6.22
C ASP A 173 -6.16 6.80 -7.23
N HIS A 174 -5.25 6.26 -8.05
CA HIS A 174 -5.59 5.17 -8.96
C HIS A 174 -5.85 3.90 -8.17
N VAL A 175 -7.10 3.46 -8.17
CA VAL A 175 -7.52 2.22 -7.51
C VAL A 175 -7.13 1.05 -8.38
N LEU A 176 -6.21 0.21 -7.91
CA LEU A 176 -5.83 -1.03 -8.58
C LEU A 176 -6.85 -2.14 -8.30
N TRP A 177 -7.31 -2.21 -7.04
CA TRP A 177 -8.29 -3.18 -6.55
C TRP A 177 -9.03 -2.59 -5.34
N SER A 178 -10.31 -2.94 -5.16
CA SER A 178 -11.03 -2.70 -3.92
C SER A 178 -11.85 -3.91 -3.50
N GLN A 179 -12.04 -4.07 -2.18
CA GLN A 179 -12.75 -5.20 -1.58
C GLN A 179 -14.18 -5.34 -2.11
N SER A 180 -14.88 -4.22 -2.31
CA SER A 180 -16.27 -4.21 -2.78
C SER A 180 -16.45 -4.42 -4.29
N ARG A 181 -15.44 -4.11 -5.11
CA ARG A 181 -15.57 -4.06 -6.58
C ARG A 181 -14.56 -4.94 -7.34
N GLY A 182 -13.60 -5.54 -6.64
CA GLY A 182 -12.55 -6.35 -7.24
C GLY A 182 -11.51 -5.50 -8.00
N VAL A 183 -10.96 -6.07 -9.07
CA VAL A 183 -9.85 -5.47 -9.84
C VAL A 183 -10.35 -4.34 -10.76
N HIS A 184 -9.74 -3.16 -10.62
CA HIS A 184 -10.00 -1.96 -11.42
C HIS A 184 -8.82 -1.70 -12.36
N GLU A 185 -7.94 -0.77 -12.02
CA GLU A 185 -6.79 -0.41 -12.85
C GLU A 185 -5.71 -1.48 -12.85
N GLY A 186 -5.75 -2.44 -11.92
CA GLY A 186 -4.90 -3.64 -11.95
C GLY A 186 -5.05 -4.49 -13.22
N LYS A 187 -6.13 -4.29 -13.99
CA LYS A 187 -6.31 -4.85 -15.35
C LYS A 187 -5.39 -4.25 -16.42
N ARG A 188 -4.84 -3.06 -16.16
CA ARG A 188 -4.07 -2.25 -17.11
C ARG A 188 -2.68 -1.88 -16.59
N TRP A 189 -2.52 -1.90 -15.27
CA TRP A 189 -1.32 -1.51 -14.56
C TRP A 189 -0.67 -2.72 -13.93
N SER A 190 0.65 -2.79 -14.08
CA SER A 190 1.45 -3.90 -13.57
C SER A 190 1.86 -3.62 -12.13
N LEU A 191 1.73 -4.64 -11.28
CA LEU A 191 2.33 -4.73 -9.97
C LEU A 191 3.82 -5.08 -10.04
N THR A 192 4.33 -5.53 -11.18
CA THR A 192 5.78 -5.64 -11.35
C THR A 192 6.39 -4.24 -11.45
N PRO A 193 7.35 -3.87 -10.57
CA PRO A 193 8.05 -2.60 -10.68
C PRO A 193 8.73 -2.48 -12.05
N ARG A 194 8.57 -1.33 -12.71
CA ARG A 194 9.24 -1.07 -13.99
C ARG A 194 10.73 -0.81 -13.72
N VAL A 195 11.59 -1.37 -14.57
CA VAL A 195 13.02 -1.03 -14.63
C VAL A 195 13.24 -0.22 -15.90
N GLY A 196 13.67 1.03 -15.76
CA GLY A 196 13.82 1.98 -16.88
C GLY A 196 12.53 2.75 -17.20
N SER A 197 12.67 3.86 -17.94
CA SER A 197 11.59 4.82 -18.23
C SER A 197 11.00 4.70 -19.64
N HIS A 198 11.07 3.52 -20.25
CA HIS A 198 10.60 3.28 -21.63
C HIS A 198 9.16 2.77 -21.67
#